data_AF-A0A6G3DJX4-F1
#
_entry.id   AF-A0A6G3DJX4-F1
#
_cell.length_a   1.000
_cell.length_b   1.000
_cell.length_c   1.000
_cell.angle_alpha   90.00
_cell.angle_beta   90.00
_cell.angle_gamma   90.00
#
_symmetry.space_group_name_H-M   'P 1'
#
loop_
_entity.id
_entity.type
_entity.pdbx_description
1 polymer ?
#
loop_
_entity_poly.entity_id
_entity_poly.type
_entity_poly.pdbx_seq_one_letter_code
_entity_poly.pdbx_strand_id
1 'polypeptide(L)'
;GVPTVFGGRPDWDDGRDDVVYVDSDNRGGARSAVHHLAGLGRTRVAHITGPLDQTSAADRLAGFHDVRAGAGPGLVARGDFTAGGGERAMRELLDRCPDLDAV
;
A
#
# COMPACT_ATOMS: atom_id res chain seq x y z
N GLY A 1 -11.06 -33.96 -1.15
CA GLY A 1 -10.66 -32.62 -1.67
C GLY A 1 -9.15 -32.59 -1.82
N VAL A 2 -8.64 -31.64 -2.60
CA VAL A 2 -7.19 -31.36 -2.69
C VAL A 2 -6.82 -30.39 -1.56
N PRO A 3 -5.76 -30.64 -0.77
CA PRO A 3 -5.29 -29.67 0.22
C PRO A 3 -4.85 -28.36 -0.44
N THR A 4 -5.33 -27.22 0.09
CA THR A 4 -5.07 -25.88 -0.46
C THR A 4 -4.69 -24.92 0.65
N VAL A 5 -3.70 -24.07 0.39
CA VAL A 5 -3.30 -22.94 1.25
C VAL A 5 -3.19 -21.69 0.37
N PHE A 6 -3.75 -20.57 0.83
CA PHE A 6 -3.69 -19.29 0.11
C PHE A 6 -2.41 -18.52 0.45
N GLY A 7 -1.81 -17.89 -0.56
CA GLY A 7 -0.77 -16.88 -0.38
C GLY A 7 -1.42 -15.50 -0.33
N GLY A 8 -1.43 -14.89 0.86
CA GLY A 8 -2.18 -13.68 1.16
C GLY A 8 -3.50 -13.97 1.85
N ARG A 9 -3.91 -13.09 2.77
CA ARG A 9 -5.18 -13.19 3.47
C ARG A 9 -6.34 -12.95 2.49
N PRO A 10 -7.30 -13.89 2.37
CA PRO A 10 -8.52 -13.66 1.60
C PRO A 10 -9.40 -12.57 2.23
N ASP A 11 -10.16 -11.85 1.43
CA ASP A 11 -11.13 -10.82 1.85
C ASP A 11 -12.58 -11.11 1.44
N TRP A 12 -12.85 -12.30 0.90
CA TRP A 12 -14.19 -12.68 0.49
C TRP A 12 -14.99 -13.10 1.72
N ASP A 13 -16.16 -12.48 1.90
CA ASP A 13 -17.13 -12.83 2.94
C ASP A 13 -18.06 -13.94 2.42
N ASP A 14 -17.52 -15.15 2.20
CA ASP A 14 -18.29 -16.33 1.78
C ASP A 14 -18.73 -17.22 2.96
N GLY A 15 -18.55 -16.74 4.20
CA GLY A 15 -18.88 -17.46 5.42
C GLY A 15 -17.97 -18.66 5.72
N ARG A 16 -16.83 -18.79 5.02
CA ARG A 16 -15.80 -19.78 5.36
C ARG A 16 -14.72 -19.15 6.24
N ASP A 17 -14.95 -19.18 7.54
CA ASP A 17 -13.98 -18.76 8.56
C ASP A 17 -12.73 -19.68 8.65
N ASP A 18 -12.70 -20.79 7.89
CA ASP A 18 -11.72 -21.88 8.01
C ASP A 18 -10.73 -22.01 6.83
N VAL A 19 -10.43 -20.94 6.10
CA VAL A 19 -9.41 -20.98 5.03
C VAL A 19 -8.00 -20.82 5.59
N VAL A 20 -7.11 -21.76 5.24
CA VAL A 20 -5.69 -21.69 5.65
C VAL A 20 -4.93 -20.78 4.69
N TYR A 21 -4.21 -19.80 5.24
CA TYR A 21 -3.39 -18.90 4.46
C TYR A 21 -2.06 -18.59 5.15
N VAL A 22 -1.10 -18.14 4.36
CA VAL A 22 0.14 -17.51 4.83
C VAL A 22 0.21 -16.13 4.23
N ASP A 23 0.43 -15.11 5.05
CA ASP A 23 0.54 -13.72 4.60
C ASP A 23 1.75 -13.02 5.23
N SER A 24 2.18 -11.94 4.61
CA SER A 24 3.15 -11.00 5.15
C SER A 24 2.45 -9.95 6.01
N ASP A 25 3.17 -9.39 6.99
CA ASP A 25 2.73 -8.17 7.66
C ASP A 25 2.87 -6.95 6.72
N ASN A 26 1.94 -6.84 5.77
CA ASN A 26 1.92 -5.79 4.75
C ASN A 26 1.77 -4.40 5.38
N ARG A 27 0.96 -4.28 6.44
CA ARG A 27 0.73 -3.03 7.18
C ARG A 27 1.98 -2.61 7.95
N GLY A 28 2.62 -3.52 8.67
CA GLY A 28 3.87 -3.27 9.38
C GLY A 28 5.05 -3.00 8.47
N GLY A 29 5.13 -3.68 7.33
CA GLY A 29 6.11 -3.39 6.28
C GLY A 29 5.98 -1.96 5.75
N ALA A 30 4.75 -1.53 5.42
CA ALA A 30 4.49 -0.16 4.98
C ALA A 30 4.81 0.88 6.07
N ARG A 31 4.40 0.65 7.33
CA ARG A 31 4.79 1.51 8.45
C ARG A 31 6.30 1.68 8.55
N SER A 32 7.03 0.58 8.44
CA SER A 32 8.50 0.55 8.55
C SER A 32 9.15 1.38 7.44
N ALA A 33 8.67 1.25 6.20
CA ALA A 33 9.17 2.03 5.06
C ALA A 33 8.94 3.54 5.27
N VAL A 34 7.75 3.94 5.72
CA VAL A 34 7.42 5.36 5.93
C VAL A 34 8.18 5.95 7.11
N HIS A 35 8.36 5.19 8.20
CA HIS A 35 9.22 5.60 9.32
C HIS A 35 10.66 5.77 8.89
N HIS A 36 11.18 4.89 8.02
CA HIS A 36 12.53 5.03 7.50
C HIS A 36 12.69 6.33 6.72
N LEU A 37 11.77 6.63 5.79
CA LEU A 37 11.79 7.88 5.02
C LEU A 37 11.68 9.11 5.95
N ALA A 38 10.79 9.07 6.94
CA ALA A 38 10.69 10.14 7.94
C ALA A 38 11.99 10.31 8.75
N GLY A 39 12.64 9.21 9.13
CA GLY A 39 13.93 9.21 9.81
C GLY A 39 15.08 9.78 8.98
N LEU A 40 14.98 9.74 7.64
CA LEU A 40 15.88 10.43 6.72
C LEU A 40 15.56 11.93 6.55
N GLY A 41 14.60 12.46 7.32
CA GLY A 41 14.19 13.88 7.26
C GLY A 41 13.17 14.18 6.15
N ARG A 42 12.55 13.16 5.54
CA ARG A 42 11.51 13.37 4.52
C ARG A 42 10.21 13.81 5.17
N THR A 43 9.63 14.88 4.64
CA THR A 43 8.46 15.54 5.22
C THR A 43 7.22 15.37 4.35
N ARG A 44 7.39 15.18 3.04
CA ARG A 44 6.33 15.09 2.03
C ARG A 44 6.40 13.76 1.29
N VAL A 45 6.18 12.70 2.06
CA VAL A 45 6.18 11.31 1.59
C VAL A 45 4.84 11.00 0.93
N ALA A 46 4.85 10.62 -0.34
CA ALA A 46 3.68 10.12 -1.06
C ALA A 46 3.59 8.58 -0.99
N HIS A 47 2.50 8.02 -1.52
CA HIS A 47 2.28 6.59 -1.63
C HIS A 47 1.60 6.24 -2.95
N ILE A 48 2.16 5.29 -3.69
CA ILE A 48 1.52 4.67 -4.85
C ILE A 48 0.92 3.34 -4.39
N THR A 49 -0.41 3.23 -4.36
CA THR A 49 -1.09 2.00 -3.98
C THR A 49 -0.99 0.94 -5.07
N GLY A 50 -1.29 -0.31 -4.73
CA GLY A 50 -1.75 -1.30 -5.72
C GLY A 50 -3.27 -1.25 -5.94
N PRO A 51 -3.83 -2.26 -6.63
CA PRO A 51 -5.27 -2.49 -6.70
C PRO A 51 -5.87 -2.69 -5.31
N LEU A 52 -6.85 -1.88 -4.91
CA LEU A 52 -7.43 -1.89 -3.56
C LEU A 52 -8.44 -3.03 -3.31
N ASP A 53 -8.72 -3.83 -4.32
CA ASP A 53 -9.36 -5.15 -4.23
C ASP A 53 -8.37 -6.27 -3.87
N GLN A 54 -7.12 -5.91 -3.53
CA GLN A 54 -6.14 -6.82 -2.96
C GLN A 54 -5.82 -6.41 -1.52
N THR A 55 -5.97 -7.36 -0.59
CA THR A 55 -5.71 -7.16 0.85
C THR A 55 -4.33 -6.58 1.13
N SER A 56 -3.29 -7.05 0.43
CA SER A 56 -1.93 -6.53 0.59
C SER A 56 -1.82 -5.04 0.25
N ALA A 57 -2.51 -4.54 -0.77
CA ALA A 57 -2.50 -3.13 -1.15
C ALA A 57 -3.27 -2.28 -0.13
N ALA A 58 -4.43 -2.76 0.31
CA ALA A 58 -5.23 -2.11 1.34
C ALA A 58 -4.46 -2.01 2.67
N ASP A 59 -3.79 -3.09 3.09
CA ASP A 59 -2.99 -3.16 4.31
C ASP A 59 -1.77 -2.22 4.23
N ARG A 60 -1.10 -2.13 3.07
CA ARG A 60 0.01 -1.18 2.87
C ARG A 60 -0.45 0.27 2.95
N LEU A 61 -1.59 0.60 2.35
CA LEU A 61 -2.16 1.95 2.44
C LEU A 61 -2.55 2.28 3.89
N ALA A 62 -3.14 1.35 4.62
CA ALA A 62 -3.41 1.51 6.05
C ALA A 62 -2.12 1.74 6.85
N GLY A 63 -1.05 1.00 6.55
CA GLY A 63 0.26 1.17 7.18
C GLY A 63 0.92 2.50 6.87
N PHE A 64 0.73 3.04 5.66
CA PHE A 64 1.13 4.40 5.32
C PHE A 64 0.37 5.43 6.18
N HIS A 65 -0.95 5.28 6.29
CA HIS A 65 -1.79 6.19 7.09
C HIS A 65 -1.54 6.10 8.60
N ASP A 66 -1.09 4.96 9.12
CA ASP A 66 -0.66 4.83 10.52
C ASP A 66 0.44 5.84 10.89
N VAL A 67 1.34 6.15 9.94
CA VAL A 67 2.47 7.07 10.16
C VAL A 67 2.16 8.47 9.64
N ARG A 68 1.44 8.58 8.52
CA ARG A 68 1.05 9.84 7.86
C ARG A 68 -0.46 10.05 7.98
N ALA A 69 -0.94 10.10 9.20
CA ALA A 69 -2.33 10.42 9.49
C ALA A 69 -2.69 11.78 8.87
N GLY A 70 -3.76 11.84 8.10
CA GLY A 70 -4.20 13.08 7.44
C GLY A 70 -3.35 13.49 6.23
N ALA A 71 -2.51 12.59 5.67
CA ALA A 71 -1.93 12.82 4.34
C ALA A 71 -3.04 13.19 3.35
N GLY A 72 -2.93 14.38 2.77
CA GLY A 72 -3.94 14.88 1.85
C GLY A 72 -4.08 13.98 0.61
N PRO A 73 -5.22 14.03 -0.09
CA PRO A 73 -5.46 13.18 -1.27
C PRO A 73 -4.43 13.36 -2.39
N GLY A 74 -3.67 14.47 -2.39
CA GLY A 74 -2.58 14.73 -3.33
C GLY A 74 -1.30 13.89 -3.10
N LEU A 75 -1.19 13.18 -1.98
CA LEU A 75 -0.04 12.32 -1.66
C LEU A 75 -0.31 10.83 -1.88
N VAL A 76 -1.49 10.46 -2.38
CA VAL A 76 -1.82 9.07 -2.68
C VAL A 76 -2.25 8.97 -4.15
N ALA A 77 -1.60 8.10 -4.90
CA ALA A 77 -1.99 7.75 -6.28
C ALA A 77 -2.23 6.25 -6.40
N ARG A 78 -3.11 5.86 -7.31
CA ARG A 78 -3.46 4.44 -7.53
C ARG A 78 -2.59 3.84 -8.63
N GLY A 79 -1.89 2.77 -8.29
CA GLY A 79 -1.22 1.89 -9.25
C GLY A 79 -1.93 0.56 -9.41
N ASP A 80 -1.41 -0.28 -10.30
CA ASP A 80 -1.96 -1.58 -10.68
C ASP A 80 -0.93 -2.72 -10.52
N PHE A 81 0.13 -2.49 -9.74
CA PHE A 81 1.30 -3.36 -9.59
C PHE A 81 2.09 -3.65 -10.88
N THR A 82 1.86 -2.88 -11.95
CA THR A 82 2.70 -2.91 -13.14
C THR A 82 3.69 -1.74 -13.16
N ALA A 83 4.81 -1.91 -13.87
CA ALA A 83 5.77 -0.83 -14.06
C ALA A 83 5.14 0.39 -14.76
N GLY A 84 4.32 0.15 -15.79
CA GLY A 84 3.62 1.21 -16.51
C GLY A 84 2.58 1.94 -15.66
N GLY A 85 1.87 1.24 -14.78
CA GLY A 85 0.97 1.87 -13.81
C GLY A 85 1.71 2.69 -12.77
N GLY A 86 2.85 2.20 -12.28
CA GLY A 86 3.75 2.96 -11.40
C GLY A 86 4.25 4.25 -12.05
N GLU A 87 4.65 4.21 -13.32
CA GLU A 87 5.08 5.40 -14.06
C GLU A 87 3.96 6.45 -14.14
N ARG A 88 2.73 6.03 -14.52
CA ARG A 88 1.58 6.94 -14.59
C ARG A 88 1.25 7.54 -13.23
N ALA A 89 1.22 6.73 -12.17
CA ALA A 89 0.93 7.19 -10.82
C ALA A 89 2.00 8.15 -10.29
N MET A 90 3.28 7.91 -10.59
CA MET A 90 4.36 8.82 -10.21
C MET A 90 4.24 10.18 -10.91
N ARG A 91 3.91 10.18 -12.21
CA ARG A 91 3.67 11.44 -12.95
C ARG A 91 2.51 12.22 -12.34
N GLU A 92 1.41 11.56 -12.02
CA GLU A 92 0.25 12.17 -11.35
C GLU A 92 0.62 12.78 -9.98
N LEU A 93 1.47 12.10 -9.20
CA LEU A 93 1.96 12.62 -7.92
C LEU A 93 2.83 13.86 -8.11
N LEU A 94 3.75 13.85 -9.07
CA LEU A 94 4.61 14.99 -9.36
C LEU A 94 3.82 16.20 -9.87
N ASP A 95 2.77 15.97 -10.68
CA ASP A 95 1.89 17.04 -11.15
C ASP A 95 1.07 17.66 -10.01
N ARG A 96 0.57 16.84 -9.08
CA ARG A 96 -0.24 17.31 -7.92
C ARG A 96 0.60 17.87 -6.77
N CYS A 97 1.80 17.36 -6.58
CA CYS A 97 2.69 17.63 -5.45
C CYS A 97 4.14 17.76 -5.95
N PRO A 98 4.49 18.86 -6.66
CA PRO A 98 5.82 19.02 -7.26
C PRO A 98 6.97 19.07 -6.25
N ASP A 99 6.66 19.36 -4.99
CA ASP A 99 7.57 19.43 -3.87
C ASP A 99 7.56 18.17 -2.99
N LEU A 100 6.96 17.05 -3.44
CA LEU A 100 7.14 15.76 -2.76
C LEU A 100 8.64 15.42 -2.67
N ASP A 101 9.06 14.83 -1.55
CA ASP A 101 10.48 14.56 -1.28
C ASP A 101 10.78 13.06 -1.12
N ALA A 102 9.75 12.21 -1.14
CA ALA A 102 9.84 10.75 -1.20
C ALA A 102 8.51 10.12 -1.66
N VAL A 103 8.57 8.86 -2.09
CA VAL A 103 7.43 7.97 -2.42
C VAL A 103 7.71 6.58 -1.87
#